data_AF-A0A382VXB9-F1
#
_entry.id   AF-A0A382VXB9-F1
#
_cell.length_a   1.000
_cell.length_b   1.000
_cell.length_c   1.000
_cell.angle_alpha   90.00
_cell.angle_beta   90.00
_cell.angle_gamma   90.00
#
_symmetry.space_group_name_H-M   'P 1'
#
loop_
_entity.id
_entity.type
_entity.pdbx_description
1 polymer ?
#
loop_
_entity_poly.entity_id
_entity_poly.type
_entity_poly.pdbx_seq_one_letter_code
_entity_poly.pdbx_strand_id
1 'polypeptide(L)'
;VRNLVPRKEWSSRYDRINDFEKQLTDSGITILKFFLHISKEEQLERLQARLDNTNKRWKFSKADLSERKLWDDYQVAYTDALNKCNTTHAPWHIICADRKWHRNLTISSIVRNTLEQMNPEYPPAEEGLEDIILT
;
A
#
# COMPACT_ATOMS: atom_id res chain seq x y z
N VAL A 1 6.35 -18.34 2.36
CA VAL A 1 6.21 -18.36 3.83
C VAL A 1 5.40 -19.56 4.31
N ARG A 2 4.06 -19.55 4.28
CA ARG A 2 3.22 -20.67 4.78
C ARG A 2 3.01 -21.85 3.83
N ASN A 3 3.66 -21.85 2.65
CA ASN A 3 3.53 -22.90 1.62
C ASN A 3 2.09 -23.27 1.24
N LEU A 4 1.20 -22.27 1.18
CA LEU A 4 -0.21 -22.47 0.82
C LEU A 4 -0.40 -23.04 -0.60
N VAL A 5 0.54 -22.73 -1.50
CA VAL A 5 0.61 -23.29 -2.86
C VAL A 5 2.07 -23.57 -3.21
N PRO A 6 2.36 -24.49 -4.15
CA PRO A 6 3.72 -24.78 -4.61
C PRO A 6 4.44 -23.55 -5.17
N ARG A 7 5.77 -23.52 -5.06
CA ARG A 7 6.62 -22.44 -5.58
C ARG A 7 6.36 -22.13 -7.06
N LYS A 8 6.19 -23.16 -7.87
CA LYS A 8 5.90 -23.02 -9.29
C LYS A 8 4.64 -22.20 -9.55
N GLU A 9 3.62 -22.34 -8.69
CA GLU A 9 2.37 -21.61 -8.86
C GLU A 9 2.49 -20.15 -8.45
N TRP A 10 2.97 -19.86 -7.22
CA TRP A 10 3.01 -18.46 -6.77
C TRP A 10 4.08 -17.63 -7.47
N SER A 11 5.18 -18.24 -7.94
CA SER A 11 6.24 -17.49 -8.64
C SER A 11 5.79 -16.93 -9.99
N SER A 12 4.96 -17.67 -10.73
CA SER A 12 4.33 -17.16 -11.96
C SER A 12 3.38 -15.98 -11.74
N ARG A 13 2.97 -15.73 -10.49
CA ARG A 13 2.06 -14.63 -10.17
C ARG A 13 2.74 -13.28 -10.27
N TYR A 14 4.07 -13.19 -10.18
CA TYR A 14 4.76 -11.91 -10.35
C TYR A 14 4.57 -11.35 -11.76
N ASP A 15 4.75 -12.18 -12.78
CA ASP A 15 4.52 -11.78 -14.17
C ASP A 15 3.06 -11.39 -14.38
N ARG A 16 2.13 -12.19 -13.84
CA ARG A 16 0.69 -11.89 -13.91
C ARG A 16 0.31 -10.58 -13.21
N ILE A 17 0.95 -10.26 -12.08
CA ILE A 17 0.76 -8.99 -11.36
C ILE A 17 1.25 -7.85 -12.24
N ASN A 18 2.44 -7.98 -12.82
CA ASN A 18 3.01 -6.94 -13.69
C ASN A 18 2.15 -6.73 -14.94
N ASP A 19 1.68 -7.80 -15.58
CA ASP A 19 0.80 -7.71 -16.76
C ASP A 19 -0.53 -7.03 -16.41
N PHE A 20 -1.09 -7.35 -15.24
CA PHE A 20 -2.32 -6.73 -14.77
C PHE A 20 -2.12 -5.24 -14.47
N GLU A 21 -1.06 -4.89 -13.75
CA GLU A 21 -0.71 -3.49 -13.47
C GLU A 21 -0.47 -2.72 -14.77
N LYS A 22 0.20 -3.34 -15.75
CA LYS A 22 0.43 -2.74 -17.05
C LYS A 22 -0.89 -2.45 -17.78
N GLN A 23 -1.82 -3.41 -17.82
CA GLN A 23 -3.13 -3.23 -18.45
C GLN A 23 -3.90 -2.05 -17.84
N LEU A 24 -3.88 -1.91 -16.52
CA LEU A 24 -4.50 -0.78 -15.83
C LEU A 24 -3.83 0.54 -16.22
N THR A 25 -2.50 0.60 -16.23
CA THR A 25 -1.77 1.83 -16.63
C THR A 25 -1.99 2.20 -18.09
N ASP A 26 -2.06 1.21 -18.99
CA ASP A 26 -2.38 1.42 -20.41
C ASP A 26 -3.81 1.96 -20.59
N SER A 27 -4.72 1.66 -19.66
CA SER A 27 -6.10 2.19 -19.62
C SER A 27 -6.23 3.57 -18.95
N GLY A 28 -5.12 4.20 -18.56
CA GLY A 28 -5.10 5.52 -17.94
C GLY A 28 -5.19 5.53 -16.41
N ILE A 29 -5.04 4.39 -15.73
CA ILE A 29 -5.02 4.34 -14.27
C ILE A 29 -3.59 4.55 -13.75
N THR A 30 -3.41 5.57 -12.90
CA THR A 30 -2.17 5.78 -12.15
C THR A 30 -2.13 4.87 -10.92
N ILE A 31 -1.13 4.01 -10.82
CA ILE A 31 -0.95 3.07 -9.70
C ILE A 31 0.10 3.60 -8.73
N LEU A 32 -0.26 3.68 -7.44
CA LEU A 32 0.68 3.96 -6.35
C LEU A 32 0.71 2.78 -5.36
N LYS A 33 1.88 2.15 -5.20
CA LYS A 33 2.08 1.03 -4.27
C LYS A 33 2.98 1.44 -3.11
N PHE A 34 2.53 1.17 -1.88
CA PHE A 34 3.26 1.54 -0.67
C PHE A 34 3.54 0.32 0.19
N PHE A 35 4.82 0.03 0.43
CA PHE A 35 5.24 -0.94 1.44
C PHE A 35 5.59 -0.22 2.73
N LEU A 36 4.79 -0.45 3.78
CA LEU A 36 4.98 0.18 5.09
C LEU A 36 6.01 -0.62 5.89
N HIS A 37 7.27 -0.24 5.74
CA HIS A 37 8.38 -0.93 6.36
C HIS A 37 8.50 -0.53 7.84
N ILE A 38 8.29 -1.49 8.73
CA ILE A 38 8.51 -1.33 10.18
C ILE A 38 9.63 -2.24 10.64
N SER A 39 10.32 -1.86 11.71
CA SER A 39 11.29 -2.72 12.38
C SER A 39 10.60 -3.87 13.13
N LYS A 40 11.37 -4.93 13.41
CA LYS A 40 10.89 -6.08 14.20
C LYS A 40 10.57 -5.62 15.63
N GLU A 41 11.28 -4.64 16.14
CA GLU A 41 11.14 -4.03 17.46
C GLU A 41 9.84 -3.21 17.53
N GLU A 42 9.62 -2.29 16.59
CA GLU A 42 8.38 -1.49 16.52
C GLU A 42 7.13 -2.40 16.41
N GLN A 43 7.21 -3.49 15.64
CA GLN A 43 6.10 -4.43 15.56
C GLN A 43 5.77 -5.04 16.94
N LEU A 44 6.78 -5.37 17.75
CA LEU A 44 6.59 -5.93 19.08
C LEU A 44 5.90 -4.91 20.00
N GLU A 45 6.40 -3.68 20.02
CA GLU A 45 5.86 -2.60 20.84
C GLU A 45 4.39 -2.34 20.48
N ARG A 46 4.06 -2.33 19.18
CA ARG A 46 2.67 -2.16 18.72
C ARG A 46 1.77 -3.30 19.12
N LEU A 47 2.25 -4.54 19.09
CA LEU A 47 1.47 -5.72 19.51
C LEU A 47 1.23 -5.69 21.02
N GLN A 48 2.27 -5.39 21.81
CA GLN A 48 2.17 -5.26 23.26
C GLN A 48 1.18 -4.15 23.65
N ALA A 49 1.27 -2.97 23.03
CA ALA A 49 0.36 -1.86 23.28
C ALA A 49 -1.12 -2.18 22.94
N ARG A 50 -1.39 -3.15 22.04
CA ARG A 50 -2.76 -3.63 21.78
C ARG A 50 -3.29 -4.54 22.89
N LEU A 51 -2.41 -5.31 23.54
CA LEU A 51 -2.78 -6.16 24.68
C LEU A 51 -3.03 -5.32 25.93
N ASP A 52 -2.18 -4.33 26.16
CA ASP A 52 -2.24 -3.47 27.35
C ASP A 52 -3.46 -2.54 27.32
N ASN A 53 -3.89 -2.11 26.13
CA ASN A 53 -5.06 -1.26 25.96
C ASN A 53 -6.34 -2.09 25.72
N THR A 54 -7.21 -2.16 26.72
CA THR A 54 -8.50 -2.88 26.68
C THR A 54 -9.35 -2.55 25.45
N ASN A 55 -9.38 -1.27 25.04
CA ASN A 55 -10.15 -0.81 23.87
C ASN A 55 -9.54 -1.23 22.52
N LYS A 56 -8.32 -1.79 22.51
CA LYS A 56 -7.61 -2.25 21.30
C LYS A 56 -7.43 -3.77 21.24
N ARG A 57 -7.77 -4.51 22.30
CA ARG A 57 -7.60 -5.97 22.35
C ARG A 57 -8.31 -6.71 21.22
N TRP A 58 -9.45 -6.20 20.76
CA TRP A 58 -10.17 -6.78 19.63
C TRP A 58 -9.37 -6.80 18.32
N LYS A 59 -8.34 -5.93 18.18
CA LYS A 59 -7.42 -5.88 17.03
C LYS A 59 -6.22 -6.83 17.16
N PHE A 60 -6.10 -7.55 18.26
CA PHE A 60 -5.00 -8.49 18.48
C PHE A 60 -5.45 -9.89 18.09
N SER A 61 -4.67 -10.54 17.22
CA SER A 61 -4.86 -11.95 16.91
C SER A 61 -3.69 -12.76 17.46
N LYS A 62 -3.98 -13.93 18.05
CA LYS A 62 -2.91 -14.88 18.42
C LYS A 62 -2.11 -15.34 17.21
N ALA A 63 -2.70 -15.31 16.01
CA ALA A 63 -2.00 -15.60 14.77
C ALA A 63 -0.85 -14.62 14.50
N ASP A 64 -0.96 -13.36 14.93
CA ASP A 64 0.07 -12.32 14.74
C ASP A 64 1.42 -12.74 15.38
N LEU A 65 1.36 -13.44 16.52
CA LEU A 65 2.55 -13.97 17.19
C LEU A 65 3.19 -15.10 16.38
N SER A 66 2.39 -15.92 15.70
CA SER A 66 2.90 -16.99 14.84
C SER A 66 3.51 -16.45 13.55
N GLU A 67 2.93 -15.40 12.96
CA GLU A 67 3.51 -14.73 11.79
C GLU A 67 4.79 -13.98 12.15
N ARG A 68 4.87 -13.39 13.35
CA ARG A 68 6.08 -12.74 13.85
C ARG A 68 7.28 -13.71 13.92
N LYS A 69 7.06 -15.00 14.22
CA LYS A 69 8.13 -16.00 14.20
C LYS A 69 8.71 -16.22 12.80
N LEU A 70 7.92 -15.94 11.76
CA LEU A 70 8.30 -16.05 10.36
C LEU A 70 8.77 -14.71 9.78
N TRP A 71 9.18 -13.77 10.63
CA TRP A 71 9.60 -12.43 10.22
C TRP A 71 10.61 -12.46 9.07
N ASP A 72 11.68 -13.25 9.22
CA ASP A 72 12.77 -13.31 8.25
C ASP A 72 12.30 -13.90 6.91
N ASP A 73 11.42 -14.91 6.94
CA ASP A 73 10.79 -15.47 5.73
C ASP A 73 9.89 -14.45 5.03
N TYR A 74 9.16 -13.63 5.79
CA TYR A 74 8.36 -12.55 5.24
C TYR A 74 9.23 -11.45 4.63
N GLN A 75 10.36 -11.11 5.25
CA GLN A 75 11.30 -10.15 4.67
C GLN A 75 11.80 -10.62 3.31
N VAL A 76 12.23 -11.88 3.20
CA VAL A 76 12.63 -12.47 1.91
C VAL A 76 11.49 -12.42 0.88
N ALA A 77 10.27 -12.81 1.29
CA ALA A 77 9.12 -12.80 0.39
C ALA A 77 8.75 -11.38 -0.10
N TYR A 78 8.82 -10.37 0.78
CA TYR A 78 8.60 -8.98 0.39
C TYR A 78 9.73 -8.46 -0.50
N THR A 79 10.99 -8.77 -0.20
CA THR A 79 12.12 -8.40 -1.07
C THR A 79 11.95 -8.98 -2.48
N ASP A 80 11.53 -10.24 -2.61
CA ASP A 80 11.22 -10.84 -3.92
C ASP A 80 10.09 -10.10 -4.65
N ALA A 81 8.99 -9.80 -3.95
CA ALA A 81 7.86 -9.08 -4.54
C ALA A 81 8.24 -7.65 -4.96
N LEU A 82 8.99 -6.94 -4.12
CA LEU A 82 9.47 -5.59 -4.40
C LEU A 82 10.44 -5.59 -5.58
N ASN A 83 11.36 -6.54 -5.66
CA ASN A 83 12.30 -6.61 -6.79
C ASN A 83 11.62 -6.99 -8.11
N LYS A 84 10.65 -7.92 -8.07
CA LYS A 84 10.01 -8.45 -9.29
C LYS A 84 8.82 -7.64 -9.78
N CYS A 85 8.17 -6.90 -8.89
CA CYS A 85 6.98 -6.11 -9.21
C CYS A 85 7.18 -4.61 -8.99
N ASN A 86 8.41 -4.11 -9.12
CA ASN A 86 8.72 -2.67 -9.13
C ASN A 86 9.04 -2.23 -10.55
N THR A 87 7.99 -1.95 -11.33
CA THR A 87 8.11 -1.54 -12.73
C THR A 87 8.11 -0.02 -12.86
N THR A 88 8.48 0.50 -14.03
CA THR A 88 8.46 1.95 -14.30
C THR A 88 7.04 2.54 -14.33
N HIS A 89 6.04 1.75 -14.74
CA HIS A 89 4.64 2.17 -14.83
C HIS A 89 3.87 1.97 -13.51
N ALA A 90 4.34 1.08 -12.63
CA ALA A 90 3.76 0.85 -11.31
C ALA A 90 4.89 0.65 -10.28
N PRO A 91 5.57 1.73 -9.84
CA PRO A 91 6.67 1.63 -8.90
C PRO A 91 6.18 1.35 -7.46
N TRP A 92 7.04 0.71 -6.67
CA TRP A 92 6.89 0.55 -5.23
C TRP A 92 7.58 1.69 -4.48
N HIS A 93 6.87 2.24 -3.49
CA HIS A 93 7.44 3.14 -2.49
C HIS A 93 7.64 2.40 -1.17
N ILE A 94 8.89 2.29 -0.74
CA ILE A 94 9.25 1.75 0.58
C ILE A 94 9.18 2.89 1.59
N ILE A 95 8.20 2.84 2.49
CA ILE A 95 7.93 3.91 3.47
C ILE A 95 8.41 3.48 4.84
N CYS A 96 9.37 4.19 5.42
CA CYS A 96 9.78 4.01 6.82
C CYS A 96 8.61 4.35 7.75
N ALA A 97 8.00 3.32 8.34
CA ALA A 97 6.70 3.39 8.98
C ALA A 97 6.72 3.20 10.51
N ASP A 98 7.90 3.17 11.13
CA ASP A 98 8.04 3.14 12.59
C ASP A 98 7.40 4.39 13.21
N ARG A 99 7.70 5.56 12.66
CA ARG A 99 7.05 6.81 13.07
C ARG A 99 5.80 7.07 12.23
N LYS A 100 4.62 6.97 12.87
CA LYS A 100 3.33 7.15 12.19
C LYS A 100 3.17 8.52 11.52
N TRP A 101 3.65 9.58 12.15
CA TRP A 101 3.58 10.93 11.57
C TRP A 101 4.41 11.04 10.28
N HIS A 102 5.61 10.44 10.27
CA HIS A 102 6.51 10.42 9.11
C HIS A 102 5.90 9.62 7.96
N ARG A 103 5.38 8.42 8.27
CA ARG A 103 4.62 7.61 7.32
C ARG A 103 3.47 8.41 6.68
N ASN A 104 2.65 9.06 7.50
CA ASN A 104 1.50 9.84 7.02
C ASN A 104 1.96 10.97 6.11
N LEU A 105 2.93 11.76 6.56
CA LEU A 105 3.49 12.87 5.78
C LEU A 105 4.05 12.38 4.42
N THR A 106 4.82 11.29 4.42
CA THR A 106 5.46 10.78 3.21
C THR A 106 4.42 10.32 2.19
N ILE A 107 3.44 9.52 2.62
CA ILE A 107 2.38 9.03 1.73
C ILE A 107 1.54 10.19 1.21
N SER A 108 1.11 11.11 2.08
CA SER A 108 0.32 12.27 1.69
C SER A 108 1.05 13.15 0.67
N SER A 109 2.36 13.36 0.84
CA SER A 109 3.16 14.11 -0.13
C SER A 109 3.25 13.41 -1.49
N ILE A 110 3.46 12.09 -1.52
CA ILE A 110 3.52 11.32 -2.77
C ILE A 110 2.17 11.39 -3.50
N VAL A 111 1.06 11.17 -2.78
CA VAL A 111 -0.28 11.23 -3.35
C VAL A 111 -0.59 12.63 -3.88
N ARG A 112 -0.31 13.68 -3.09
CA ARG A 112 -0.52 15.07 -3.52
C ARG A 112 0.27 15.38 -4.78
N ASN A 113 1.57 15.11 -4.80
CA ASN A 113 2.42 15.39 -5.95
C ASN A 113 1.95 14.61 -7.20
N THR A 114 1.47 13.38 -7.03
CA THR A 114 0.92 12.59 -8.13
C THR A 114 -0.34 13.25 -8.70
N LEU A 115 -1.27 13.68 -7.83
CA LEU A 115 -2.49 14.38 -8.26
C LEU A 115 -2.19 15.73 -8.92
N GLU A 116 -1.22 16.48 -8.40
CA GLU A 116 -0.75 17.73 -9.02
C GLU A 116 -0.18 17.48 -10.43
N GLN A 117 0.60 16.42 -10.62
CA GLN A 117 1.14 16.04 -11.94
C GLN A 117 0.06 15.57 -12.91
N MET A 118 -0.99 14.91 -12.41
CA MET A 118 -2.13 14.50 -13.23
C MET A 118 -2.95 15.70 -13.72
N ASN A 119 -2.85 16.85 -13.06
CA ASN A 119 -3.54 18.10 -13.37
C ASN A 119 -5.04 17.89 -13.72
N PRO A 120 -5.84 17.29 -12.83
CA PRO A 120 -7.26 17.13 -13.06
C PRO A 120 -7.94 18.50 -13.08
N GLU A 121 -8.70 18.77 -14.14
CA GLU A 121 -9.46 20.00 -14.29
C GLU A 121 -10.91 19.80 -13.86
N TYR A 122 -11.56 20.86 -13.37
CA TYR A 122 -13.00 20.86 -13.24
C TYR A 122 -13.65 20.74 -14.63
N PRO A 123 -14.77 20.02 -14.76
CA PRO A 123 -15.52 20.03 -16.01
C PRO A 123 -16.01 21.46 -16.30
N PRO A 124 -16.22 21.81 -17.58
CA PRO A 124 -16.84 23.07 -17.92
C PRO A 124 -18.22 23.18 -17.25
N ALA A 125 -18.55 24.38 -16.79
CA ALA A 125 -19.88 24.68 -16.28
C ALA A 125 -20.92 24.54 -17.41
N GLU A 126 -22.15 24.14 -17.05
CA GLU A 126 -23.27 24.20 -17.99
C GLU A 126 -23.55 25.66 -18.40
N GLU A 127 -23.91 25.89 -19.66
CA GLU A 127 -24.28 27.22 -20.13
C GLU A 127 -25.56 27.71 -19.41
N GLY A 128 -25.62 29.01 -19.08
CA GLY A 128 -26.82 29.62 -18.50
C GLY A 128 -27.00 29.43 -16.98
N LEU A 129 -26.03 28.85 -16.26
CA LEU A 129 -26.09 28.77 -14.79
C LEU A 129 -26.20 30.15 -14.11
N GLU A 130 -25.67 31.20 -14.75
CA GLU A 130 -25.70 32.58 -14.26
C GLU A 130 -27.13 33.16 -14.18
N ASP A 131 -28.06 32.61 -14.95
CA ASP A 131 -29.45 33.06 -15.02
C ASP A 131 -30.38 32.30 -14.04
N ILE A 132 -29.86 31.31 -13.31
CA ILE A 132 -30.65 30.49 -12.39
C ILE A 132 -30.87 31.23 -11.06
N ILE A 133 -32.13 31.49 -10.74
CA ILE A 133 -32.55 32.03 -9.44
C ILE A 133 -33.12 30.89 -8.60
N LEU A 134 -32.46 30.57 -7.48
CA LEU A 134 -32.97 29.63 -6.49
C LEU A 134 -34.03 30.34 -5.63
N THR A 135 -35.28 29.90 -5.73
CA THR A 135 -36.40 30.34 -4.88
C THR A 135 -36.59 29.47 -3.65
#